data_AF-F6H0V2-F1
#
_entry.id   AF-F6H0V2-F1
#
_cell.length_a   1.000
_cell.length_b   1.000
_cell.length_c   1.000
_cell.angle_alpha   90.00
_cell.angle_beta   90.00
_cell.angle_gamma   90.00
#
_symmetry.space_group_name_H-M   'P 1'
#
loop_
_entity.id
_entity.type
_entity.pdbx_description
1 polymer ?
#
loop_
_entity_poly.entity_id
_entity_poly.type
_entity_poly.pdbx_seq_one_letter_code
_entity_poly.pdbx_strand_id
1 'polypeptide(L)'
;MVALGAMNIVGSMTSCYVATSSFSRSAVNYMARCQTTVSNIVMSCVVFLTLEFITPLFKYTPNAILASIIISAVIGLIDYEAAILIWKIDKFDFVACMGAFFGVVFSSVEIGLLIAVSISFAKILLQFTRPRTAILGRLPRTTVYRNIQQYPEATKIPGLLIVRVDSAIYFSNSIYVKERILRWLTDEEEQLKEANLPRVQFLIVEMSPVTDIDTSGIHALEELHRSLLKRDLLCIWFWQILGKW
;
A
#
# COMPACT_ATOMS: atom_id res chain seq x y z
N MET A 1 11.08 -19.89 4.86
CA MET A 1 10.08 -20.82 4.27
C MET A 1 10.58 -22.25 4.31
N VAL A 2 11.72 -22.59 3.68
CA VAL A 2 12.27 -23.97 3.67
C VAL A 2 12.47 -24.56 5.07
N ALA A 3 13.04 -23.81 6.03
CA ALA A 3 13.26 -24.31 7.40
C ALA A 3 11.96 -24.62 8.17
N LEU A 4 10.93 -23.77 8.06
CA LEU A 4 9.61 -23.99 8.66
C LEU A 4 8.90 -25.20 8.02
N GLY A 5 9.06 -25.39 6.71
CA GLY A 5 8.55 -26.56 6.00
C GLY A 5 9.24 -27.84 6.47
N ALA A 6 10.57 -27.87 6.48
CA ALA A 6 11.35 -29.01 6.96
C ALA A 6 11.02 -29.38 8.41
N MET A 7 10.88 -28.38 9.30
CA MET A 7 10.50 -28.60 10.70
C MET A 7 9.12 -29.24 10.83
N ASN A 8 8.13 -28.78 10.08
CA ASN A 8 6.79 -29.37 10.12
C ASN A 8 6.72 -30.76 9.47
N ILE A 9 7.52 -31.04 8.44
CA ILE A 9 7.65 -32.39 7.87
C ILE A 9 8.19 -33.36 8.92
N VAL A 10 9.30 -33.02 9.57
CA VAL A 10 9.89 -33.85 10.63
C VAL A 10 8.93 -33.98 11.81
N GLY A 11 8.28 -32.89 12.23
CA GLY A 11 7.31 -32.90 13.32
C GLY A 11 6.05 -33.73 13.04
N SER A 12 5.63 -33.83 11.77
CA SER A 12 4.47 -34.67 11.39
C SER A 12 4.73 -36.16 11.63
N MET A 13 5.99 -36.61 11.55
CA MET A 13 6.38 -37.99 11.84
C MET A 13 6.30 -38.33 13.34
N THR A 14 6.23 -37.32 14.21
CA THR A 14 6.22 -37.46 15.67
C THR A 14 4.90 -37.00 16.30
N SER A 15 3.80 -36.98 15.54
CA SER A 15 2.47 -36.52 15.99
C SER A 15 2.46 -35.08 16.55
N CYS A 16 3.32 -34.19 16.02
CA CYS A 16 3.37 -32.80 16.44
C CYS A 16 2.28 -31.96 15.73
N TYR A 17 1.73 -30.98 16.43
CA TYR A 17 0.91 -29.92 15.80
C TYR A 17 1.78 -29.03 14.90
N VAL A 18 1.12 -28.29 13.99
CA VAL A 18 1.81 -27.32 13.12
C VAL A 18 2.56 -26.30 13.97
N ALA A 19 3.89 -26.34 13.86
CA ALA A 19 4.78 -25.44 14.56
C ALA A 19 4.91 -24.12 13.79
N THR A 20 4.70 -23.02 14.50
CA THR A 20 4.86 -21.64 14.00
C THR A 20 5.82 -20.86 14.89
N SER A 21 6.20 -19.66 14.47
CA SER A 21 6.97 -18.75 15.30
C SER A 21 6.14 -18.28 16.50
N SER A 22 6.63 -18.52 17.73
CA SER A 22 5.97 -18.03 18.95
C SER A 22 6.46 -16.64 19.32
N PHE A 23 5.55 -15.65 19.30
CA PHE A 23 5.85 -14.28 19.73
C PHE A 23 6.26 -14.21 21.20
N SER A 24 5.52 -14.88 22.10
CA SER A 24 5.79 -14.87 23.54
C SER A 24 7.18 -15.43 23.88
N ARG A 25 7.56 -16.60 23.32
CA ARG A 25 8.90 -17.19 23.59
C ARG A 25 10.03 -16.33 23.03
N SER A 26 9.83 -15.74 21.85
CA SER A 26 10.81 -14.88 21.21
C SER A 26 11.02 -13.58 22.01
N ALA A 27 9.94 -13.00 22.55
CA ALA A 27 10.01 -11.82 23.41
C ALA A 27 10.80 -12.09 24.69
N VAL A 28 10.58 -13.24 25.35
CA VAL A 28 11.36 -13.63 26.53
C VAL A 28 12.84 -13.84 26.17
N ASN A 29 13.13 -14.49 25.04
CA ASN A 29 14.50 -14.71 24.58
C ASN A 29 15.21 -13.38 24.26
N TYR A 30 14.48 -12.42 23.71
CA TYR A 30 14.95 -11.06 23.45
C TYR A 30 15.23 -10.30 24.76
N MET A 31 14.30 -10.35 25.73
CA MET A 31 14.49 -9.75 27.07
C MET A 31 15.68 -10.37 27.82
N ALA A 32 15.90 -11.68 27.66
CA ALA A 32 17.06 -12.39 28.20
C ALA A 32 18.39 -12.08 27.46
N ARG A 33 18.37 -11.19 26.46
CA ARG A 33 19.52 -10.77 25.65
C ARG A 33 20.24 -11.93 24.96
N CYS A 34 19.53 -12.99 24.61
CA CYS A 34 20.11 -14.10 23.86
C CYS A 34 20.41 -13.69 22.42
N GLN A 35 21.64 -13.96 21.97
CA GLN A 35 22.11 -13.59 20.63
C GLN A 35 22.32 -14.79 19.70
N THR A 36 22.22 -16.02 20.21
CA THR A 36 22.51 -17.24 19.46
C THR A 36 21.33 -18.20 19.44
N THR A 37 21.22 -19.00 18.37
CA THR A 37 20.19 -20.04 18.21
C THR A 37 20.35 -21.19 19.22
N VAL A 38 21.48 -21.27 19.92
CA VAL A 38 21.75 -22.25 20.99
C VAL A 38 20.70 -22.14 22.09
N SER A 39 20.16 -20.95 22.36
CA SER A 39 19.05 -20.76 23.30
C SER A 39 17.84 -21.65 22.99
N ASN A 40 17.49 -21.81 21.70
CA ASN A 40 16.37 -22.67 21.30
C ASN A 40 16.68 -24.15 21.51
N ILE A 41 17.94 -24.57 21.38
CA ILE A 41 18.37 -25.96 21.65
C ILE A 41 18.23 -26.23 23.15
N VAL A 42 18.77 -25.34 24.00
CA VAL A 42 18.67 -25.45 25.46
C VAL A 42 17.21 -25.49 25.89
N MET A 43 16.38 -24.60 25.34
CA MET A 43 14.93 -24.58 25.61
C MET A 43 14.26 -25.90 25.23
N SER A 44 14.59 -26.49 24.07
CA SER A 44 14.06 -27.78 23.66
C SER A 44 14.48 -28.92 24.59
N CYS A 45 15.75 -28.94 25.04
CA CYS A 45 16.25 -29.93 26.00
C CYS A 45 15.53 -29.81 27.35
N VAL A 46 15.35 -28.59 27.85
CA VAL A 46 14.62 -28.34 29.10
C VAL A 46 13.17 -28.80 28.99
N VAL A 47 12.48 -28.50 27.88
CA VAL A 47 11.11 -28.98 27.65
C VAL A 47 11.07 -30.52 27.63
N PHE A 48 12.00 -31.18 26.95
CA PHE A 48 12.09 -32.64 26.92
C PHE A 48 12.27 -33.24 28.32
N LEU A 49 13.21 -32.73 29.11
CA LEU A 49 13.43 -33.17 30.50
C LEU A 49 12.22 -32.90 31.41
N THR A 50 11.54 -31.77 31.20
CA THR A 50 10.34 -31.41 31.96
C THR A 50 9.21 -32.39 31.68
N LEU A 51 9.04 -32.79 30.42
CA LEU A 51 8.02 -33.77 30.01
C LEU A 51 8.30 -35.17 30.59
N GLU A 52 9.55 -35.58 30.68
CA GLU A 52 9.91 -36.92 31.21
C GLU A 52 9.81 -36.98 32.75
N PHE A 53 10.36 -35.98 33.46
CA PHE A 53 10.54 -36.07 34.91
C PHE A 53 9.53 -35.24 35.72
N ILE A 54 9.04 -34.12 35.20
CA ILE A 54 8.29 -33.11 35.98
C ILE A 54 6.79 -33.12 35.65
N THR A 55 6.36 -33.78 34.58
CA THR A 55 4.93 -33.99 34.22
C THR A 55 4.00 -34.38 35.38
N PRO A 56 4.35 -35.31 36.30
CA PRO A 56 3.44 -35.66 37.40
C PRO A 56 3.14 -34.48 38.33
N LEU A 57 4.04 -33.51 38.45
CA LEU A 57 3.85 -32.31 39.27
C LEU A 57 2.84 -31.35 38.63
N PHE A 58 2.84 -31.24 37.30
CA PHE A 58 1.94 -30.34 36.57
C PHE A 58 0.52 -30.86 36.42
N LYS A 59 0.26 -32.14 36.74
CA LYS A 59 -1.06 -32.77 36.60
C LYS A 59 -2.17 -32.04 37.37
N TYR A 60 -1.83 -31.40 38.49
CA TYR A 60 -2.80 -30.71 39.35
C TYR A 60 -2.88 -29.20 39.12
N THR A 61 -2.26 -28.69 38.04
CA THR A 61 -2.24 -27.25 37.77
C THR A 61 -3.64 -26.75 37.43
N PRO A 62 -4.23 -25.83 38.21
CA PRO A 62 -5.55 -25.29 37.91
C PRO A 62 -5.55 -24.46 36.61
N ASN A 63 -6.61 -24.59 35.81
CA ASN A 63 -6.78 -23.81 34.57
C ASN A 63 -6.69 -22.29 34.78
N ALA A 64 -7.01 -21.79 35.98
CA ALA A 64 -6.89 -20.39 36.34
C ALA A 64 -5.44 -19.87 36.23
N ILE A 65 -4.46 -20.69 36.60
CA ILE A 65 -3.04 -20.31 36.50
C ILE A 65 -2.63 -20.23 35.04
N LEU A 66 -3.04 -21.20 34.21
CA LEU A 66 -2.76 -21.18 32.77
C LEU A 66 -3.40 -19.95 32.09
N ALA A 67 -4.66 -19.63 32.42
CA ALA A 67 -5.35 -18.45 31.89
C ALA A 67 -4.63 -17.15 32.28
N SER A 68 -4.17 -17.03 33.53
CA SER A 68 -3.42 -15.86 34.01
C SER A 68 -2.11 -15.67 33.24
N ILE A 69 -1.36 -16.75 32.99
CA ILE A 69 -0.12 -16.70 32.21
C ILE A 69 -0.39 -16.23 30.76
N ILE A 70 -1.45 -16.74 30.12
CA ILE A 70 -1.82 -16.35 28.76
C ILE A 70 -2.23 -14.87 28.71
N ILE A 71 -3.11 -14.43 29.62
CA ILE A 71 -3.56 -13.03 29.67
C ILE A 71 -2.36 -12.09 29.89
N SER A 72 -1.47 -12.41 30.82
CA SER A 72 -0.26 -11.62 31.06
C SER A 72 0.66 -11.55 29.84
N ALA A 73 0.76 -12.63 29.05
CA ALA A 73 1.57 -12.64 27.84
C ALA A 73 0.95 -11.84 26.69
N VAL A 74 -0.38 -11.81 26.58
CA VAL A 74 -1.10 -11.15 25.47
C VAL A 74 -1.28 -9.66 25.72
N ILE A 75 -1.43 -9.21 26.98
CA ILE A 75 -1.58 -7.77 27.30
C ILE A 75 -0.43 -6.94 26.73
N GLY A 76 0.81 -7.45 26.83
CA GLY A 76 1.99 -6.76 26.28
C GLY A 76 2.06 -6.72 24.75
N LEU A 77 1.18 -7.44 24.06
CA LEU A 77 1.11 -7.48 22.59
C LEU A 77 0.10 -6.46 22.03
N ILE A 78 -0.74 -5.87 22.87
CA ILE A 78 -1.73 -4.87 22.45
C ILE A 78 -1.06 -3.50 22.34
N ASP A 79 -0.79 -3.07 21.12
CA ASP A 79 -0.25 -1.75 20.81
C ASP A 79 -1.37 -0.79 20.37
N TYR A 80 -1.91 -0.04 21.33
CA TYR A 80 -2.95 0.95 21.08
C TYR A 80 -2.43 2.23 20.43
N GLU A 81 -1.16 2.57 20.63
CA GLU A 81 -0.54 3.74 20.00
C GLU A 81 -0.41 3.55 18.50
N ALA A 82 -0.03 2.34 18.07
CA ALA A 82 -0.01 1.97 16.65
C ALA A 82 -1.39 2.11 16.00
N ALA A 83 -2.47 1.67 16.66
CA ALA A 83 -3.82 1.82 16.13
C ALA A 83 -4.23 3.28 15.94
N ILE A 84 -3.89 4.15 16.90
CA ILE A 84 -4.14 5.60 16.82
C ILE A 84 -3.30 6.24 15.72
N LEU A 85 -2.04 5.82 15.57
CA LEU A 85 -1.15 6.30 14.53
C LEU A 85 -1.69 5.96 13.14
N ILE A 86 -2.14 4.72 12.92
CA ILE A 86 -2.74 4.29 11.66
C ILE A 86 -3.98 5.14 11.35
N TRP A 87 -4.84 5.41 12.33
CA TRP A 87 -6.01 6.28 12.14
C TRP A 87 -5.64 7.70 11.69
N LYS A 88 -4.55 8.26 12.23
CA LYS A 88 -4.07 9.62 11.88
C LYS A 88 -3.45 9.67 10.49
N ILE A 89 -2.77 8.60 10.06
CA ILE A 89 -2.04 8.56 8.78
C ILE A 89 -2.96 8.15 7.63
N ASP A 90 -3.61 6.99 7.74
CA ASP A 90 -4.42 6.42 6.66
C ASP A 90 -5.68 5.72 7.18
N LYS A 91 -6.83 6.33 6.88
CA LYS A 91 -8.14 5.82 7.28
C LYS A 91 -8.48 4.46 6.65
N PHE A 92 -7.98 4.17 5.45
CA PHE A 92 -8.24 2.88 4.80
C PHE A 92 -7.49 1.74 5.49
N ASP A 93 -6.26 1.98 5.94
CA ASP A 93 -5.49 0.99 6.69
C ASP A 93 -6.10 0.74 8.07
N PHE A 94 -6.68 1.78 8.68
CA PHE A 94 -7.45 1.60 9.90
C PHE A 94 -8.70 0.74 9.69
N VAL A 95 -9.43 0.94 8.58
CA VAL A 95 -10.57 0.10 8.23
C VAL A 95 -10.15 -1.35 8.00
N ALA A 96 -9.00 -1.58 7.36
CA ALA A 96 -8.44 -2.94 7.22
C ALA A 96 -8.12 -3.56 8.59
N CYS A 97 -7.50 -2.78 9.49
CA CYS A 97 -7.17 -3.21 10.85
C CYS A 97 -8.43 -3.54 11.68
N MET A 98 -9.44 -2.67 11.66
CA MET A 98 -10.71 -2.92 12.35
C MET A 98 -11.49 -4.08 11.72
N GLY A 99 -11.48 -4.20 10.39
CA GLY A 99 -12.04 -5.33 9.69
C GLY A 99 -11.39 -6.65 10.12
N ALA A 100 -10.06 -6.67 10.26
CA ALA A 100 -9.33 -7.80 10.81
C ALA A 100 -9.77 -8.11 12.24
N PHE A 101 -9.77 -7.09 13.11
CA PHE A 101 -10.11 -7.23 14.53
C PHE A 101 -11.51 -7.82 14.72
N PHE A 102 -12.52 -7.20 14.11
CA PHE A 102 -13.90 -7.68 14.21
C PHE A 102 -14.10 -9.02 13.50
N GLY A 103 -13.42 -9.26 12.38
CA GLY A 103 -13.47 -10.54 11.68
C GLY A 103 -12.93 -11.70 12.52
N VAL A 104 -11.84 -11.48 13.28
CA VAL A 104 -11.30 -12.50 14.19
C VAL A 104 -12.19 -12.68 15.43
N VAL A 105 -12.69 -11.59 16.02
CA VAL A 105 -13.51 -11.63 17.25
C VAL A 105 -14.86 -12.30 17.02
N PHE A 106 -15.54 -12.02 15.91
CA PHE A 106 -16.89 -12.52 15.65
C PHE A 106 -16.94 -13.80 14.83
N SER A 107 -15.87 -14.16 14.13
CA SER A 107 -15.89 -15.30 13.22
C SER A 107 -14.70 -16.23 13.43
N SER A 108 -13.57 -15.98 12.76
CA SER A 108 -12.37 -16.80 12.88
C SER A 108 -11.14 -16.01 12.46
N VAL A 109 -9.96 -16.50 12.87
CA VAL A 109 -8.67 -15.90 12.47
C VAL A 109 -8.52 -15.86 10.95
N GLU A 110 -8.96 -16.92 10.26
CA GLU A 110 -8.88 -17.04 8.80
C GLU A 110 -9.75 -15.98 8.10
N ILE A 111 -10.99 -15.78 8.58
CA ILE A 111 -11.93 -14.82 7.99
C ILE A 111 -11.46 -13.38 8.27
N GLY A 112 -10.99 -13.09 9.49
CA GLY A 112 -10.42 -11.78 9.80
C GLY A 112 -9.21 -11.43 8.93
N LEU A 113 -8.32 -12.40 8.69
CA LEU A 113 -7.19 -12.22 7.78
C LEU A 113 -7.66 -11.98 6.33
N LEU A 114 -8.63 -12.75 5.85
CA LEU A 114 -9.18 -12.59 4.50
C LEU A 114 -9.77 -11.20 4.30
N ILE A 115 -10.53 -10.69 5.27
CA ILE A 115 -11.12 -9.34 5.25
C ILE A 115 -10.01 -8.29 5.16
N ALA A 116 -8.98 -8.38 6.00
CA ALA A 116 -7.87 -7.42 6.03
C ALA A 116 -7.12 -7.37 4.69
N VAL A 117 -6.80 -8.54 4.13
CA VAL A 117 -6.10 -8.67 2.84
C VAL A 117 -6.99 -8.15 1.71
N SER A 118 -8.29 -8.46 1.73
CA SER A 118 -9.24 -7.98 0.72
C SER A 118 -9.36 -6.46 0.71
N ILE A 119 -9.45 -5.83 1.89
CA ILE A 119 -9.52 -4.36 2.00
C ILE A 119 -8.20 -3.73 1.52
N SER A 120 -7.06 -4.29 1.92
CA SER A 120 -5.74 -3.80 1.51
C SER A 120 -5.55 -3.92 0.00
N PHE A 121 -5.97 -5.05 -0.59
CA PHE A 121 -5.94 -5.28 -2.03
C PHE A 121 -6.86 -4.32 -2.77
N ALA A 122 -8.08 -4.11 -2.28
CA ALA A 122 -9.02 -3.15 -2.86
C ALA A 122 -8.46 -1.72 -2.82
N LYS A 123 -7.83 -1.31 -1.73
CA LYS A 123 -7.14 -0.01 -1.61
C LYS A 123 -6.07 0.15 -2.68
N ILE A 124 -5.21 -0.86 -2.83
CA ILE A 124 -4.15 -0.87 -3.84
C ILE A 124 -4.76 -0.75 -5.25
N LEU A 125 -5.80 -1.52 -5.56
CA LEU A 125 -6.48 -1.48 -6.85
C LEU A 125 -7.10 -0.10 -7.13
N LEU A 126 -7.70 0.54 -6.12
CA LEU A 126 -8.23 1.90 -6.23
C LEU A 126 -7.12 2.92 -6.50
N GLN A 127 -5.95 2.76 -5.88
CA GLN A 127 -4.81 3.64 -6.11
C GLN A 127 -4.21 3.47 -7.52
N PHE A 128 -4.18 2.23 -8.03
CA PHE A 128 -3.73 1.95 -9.40
C PHE A 128 -4.70 2.49 -10.47
N THR A 129 -6.00 2.36 -10.24
CA THR A 129 -7.05 2.81 -11.19
C THR A 129 -7.22 4.33 -11.22
N ARG A 130 -6.95 5.02 -10.11
CA ARG A 130 -7.05 6.48 -10.00
C ARG A 130 -5.69 7.10 -9.67
N PRO A 131 -4.76 7.12 -10.63
CA PRO A 131 -3.46 7.72 -10.39
C PRO A 131 -3.57 9.22 -10.14
N ARG A 132 -2.59 9.73 -9.39
CA ARG A 132 -2.44 11.16 -9.19
C ARG A 132 -2.07 11.80 -10.53
N THR A 133 -2.80 12.84 -10.87
CA THR A 133 -2.57 13.67 -12.03
C THR A 133 -2.60 15.11 -11.53
N ALA A 134 -1.78 15.98 -12.13
CA ALA A 134 -1.64 17.35 -11.65
C ALA A 134 -1.62 18.35 -12.82
N ILE A 135 -2.21 19.52 -12.62
CA ILE A 135 -2.01 20.67 -13.51
C ILE A 135 -0.78 21.42 -13.03
N LEU A 136 0.15 21.67 -13.95
CA LEU A 136 1.38 22.39 -13.65
C LEU A 136 1.26 23.88 -14.00
N GLY A 137 1.74 24.72 -13.09
CA GLY A 137 1.89 26.17 -13.29
C GLY A 137 3.36 26.56 -13.18
N ARG A 138 3.72 27.69 -13.77
CA ARG A 138 5.08 28.23 -13.71
C ARG A 138 5.25 29.01 -12.40
N LEU A 139 6.30 28.71 -11.66
CA LEU A 139 6.62 29.46 -10.45
C LEU A 139 7.24 30.83 -10.81
N PRO A 140 6.83 31.95 -10.16
CA PRO A 140 7.29 33.28 -10.53
C PRO A 140 8.81 33.41 -10.51
N ARG A 141 9.38 34.07 -11.53
CA ARG A 141 10.82 34.32 -11.67
C ARG A 141 11.70 33.06 -11.80
N THR A 142 11.11 31.90 -12.10
CA THR A 142 11.86 30.66 -12.37
C THR A 142 11.42 30.01 -13.70
N THR A 143 12.13 28.97 -14.11
CA THR A 143 11.76 28.08 -15.23
C THR A 143 11.10 26.78 -14.75
N VAL A 144 10.79 26.68 -13.45
CA VAL A 144 10.29 25.45 -12.83
C VAL A 144 8.77 25.42 -12.85
N TYR A 145 8.22 24.29 -13.27
CA TYR A 145 6.79 24.02 -13.26
C TYR A 145 6.42 23.11 -12.08
N ARG A 146 5.40 23.50 -11.31
CA ARG A 146 4.94 22.77 -10.12
C ARG A 146 3.42 22.67 -10.08
N ASN A 147 2.91 21.70 -9.32
CA ASN A 147 1.49 21.51 -9.11
C ASN A 147 0.88 22.76 -8.44
N ILE A 148 -0.12 23.36 -9.09
CA ILE A 148 -0.80 24.58 -8.64
C ILE A 148 -1.55 24.35 -7.33
N GLN A 149 -2.06 23.14 -7.09
CA GLN A 149 -2.75 22.81 -5.83
C GLN A 149 -1.81 22.78 -4.63
N GLN A 150 -0.53 22.44 -4.86
CA GLN A 150 0.48 22.40 -3.80
C GLN A 150 1.20 23.73 -3.65
N TYR A 151 1.39 24.48 -4.74
CA TYR A 151 2.07 25.78 -4.76
C TYR A 151 1.13 26.84 -5.33
N PRO A 152 0.39 27.57 -4.46
CA PRO A 152 -0.57 28.59 -4.89
C PRO A 152 0.08 29.75 -5.67
N GLU A 153 1.39 29.97 -5.51
CA GLU A 153 2.15 30.98 -6.25
C GLU A 153 2.36 30.61 -7.73
N ALA A 154 2.14 29.35 -8.11
CA ALA A 154 2.35 28.90 -9.49
C ALA A 154 1.24 29.42 -10.42
N THR A 155 1.64 30.22 -11.41
CA THR A 155 0.71 30.83 -12.37
C THR A 155 0.58 30.02 -13.65
N LYS A 156 -0.66 29.86 -14.14
CA LYS A 156 -0.93 29.29 -15.47
C LYS A 156 -0.58 30.30 -16.56
N ILE A 157 -0.28 29.79 -17.76
CA ILE A 157 -0.02 30.61 -18.93
C ILE A 157 -1.28 30.55 -19.82
N PRO A 158 -1.96 31.68 -20.11
CA PRO A 158 -3.14 31.67 -20.95
C PRO A 158 -2.87 31.01 -22.32
N GLY A 159 -3.76 30.12 -22.75
CA GLY A 159 -3.62 29.38 -24.01
C GLY A 159 -2.75 28.11 -23.94
N LEU A 160 -2.10 27.83 -22.79
CA LEU A 160 -1.26 26.65 -22.57
C LEU A 160 -1.72 25.86 -21.34
N LEU A 161 -2.06 24.59 -21.54
CA LEU A 161 -2.38 23.66 -20.45
C LEU A 161 -1.26 22.62 -20.32
N ILE A 162 -0.69 22.48 -19.11
CA ILE A 162 0.34 21.49 -18.82
C ILE A 162 -0.22 20.50 -17.80
N VAL A 163 -0.33 19.23 -18.21
CA VAL A 163 -0.83 18.14 -17.37
C VAL A 163 0.27 17.12 -17.13
N ARG A 164 0.49 16.78 -15.87
CA ARG A 164 1.44 15.76 -15.43
C ARG A 164 0.71 14.48 -15.04
N VAL A 165 1.22 13.35 -15.54
CA VAL A 165 0.76 12.00 -15.18
C VAL A 165 1.82 11.32 -14.31
N ASP A 166 1.50 11.07 -13.04
CA ASP A 166 2.44 10.55 -12.04
C ASP A 166 2.40 9.01 -11.89
N SER A 167 2.00 8.27 -12.92
CA SER A 167 1.91 6.80 -12.87
C SER A 167 2.14 6.14 -14.21
N ALA A 168 2.50 4.85 -14.18
CA ALA A 168 2.35 3.97 -15.33
C ALA A 168 0.92 4.01 -15.90
N ILE A 169 0.80 3.83 -17.21
CA ILE A 169 -0.49 3.86 -17.92
C ILE A 169 -0.81 2.44 -18.38
N TYR A 170 -1.77 1.82 -17.72
CA TYR A 170 -2.24 0.47 -17.99
C TYR A 170 -3.72 0.47 -18.38
N PHE A 171 -4.23 -0.66 -18.85
CA PHE A 171 -5.65 -0.87 -19.14
C PHE A 171 -6.57 -0.37 -18.01
N SER A 172 -6.18 -0.57 -16.75
CA SER A 172 -6.99 -0.22 -15.58
C SER A 172 -7.18 1.29 -15.37
N ASN A 173 -6.26 2.14 -15.86
CA ASN A 173 -6.27 3.58 -15.60
C ASN A 173 -6.23 4.45 -16.87
N SER A 174 -6.00 3.87 -18.04
CA SER A 174 -5.84 4.60 -19.30
C SER A 174 -7.07 5.44 -19.66
N ILE A 175 -8.27 4.88 -19.50
CA ILE A 175 -9.55 5.58 -19.70
C ILE A 175 -9.67 6.73 -18.71
N TYR A 176 -9.35 6.49 -17.44
CA TYR A 176 -9.43 7.50 -16.39
C TYR A 176 -8.49 8.69 -16.68
N VAL A 177 -7.25 8.43 -17.12
CA VAL A 177 -6.29 9.48 -17.49
C VAL A 177 -6.80 10.27 -18.69
N LYS A 178 -7.27 9.60 -19.75
CA LYS A 178 -7.87 10.25 -20.94
C LYS A 178 -9.02 11.19 -20.55
N GLU A 179 -10.01 10.66 -19.83
CA GLU A 179 -11.18 11.43 -19.41
C GLU A 179 -10.84 12.56 -18.44
N ARG A 180 -9.81 12.38 -17.60
CA ARG A 180 -9.34 13.42 -16.69
C ARG A 180 -8.69 14.58 -17.43
N ILE A 181 -7.84 14.29 -18.42
CA ILE A 181 -7.21 15.30 -19.27
C ILE A 181 -8.27 16.10 -20.04
N LEU A 182 -9.23 15.40 -20.65
CA LEU A 182 -10.32 16.05 -21.39
C LEU A 182 -11.22 16.92 -20.51
N ARG A 183 -11.49 16.50 -19.27
CA ARG A 183 -12.23 17.31 -18.30
C ARG A 183 -11.49 18.60 -17.96
N TRP A 184 -10.19 18.52 -17.62
CA TRP A 184 -9.40 19.71 -17.34
C TRP A 184 -9.29 20.67 -18.52
N LEU A 185 -9.18 20.15 -19.73
CA LEU A 185 -9.22 20.98 -20.93
C LEU A 185 -10.54 21.75 -21.04
N THR A 186 -11.66 21.07 -20.78
CA THR A 186 -13.00 21.68 -20.85
C THR A 186 -13.19 22.74 -19.76
N ASP A 187 -12.79 22.42 -18.52
CA ASP A 187 -12.85 23.35 -17.39
C ASP A 187 -11.98 24.60 -17.63
N GLU A 188 -10.78 24.43 -18.21
CA GLU A 188 -9.89 25.55 -18.52
C GLU A 188 -10.43 26.41 -19.67
N GLU A 189 -11.01 25.80 -20.71
CA GLU A 189 -11.64 26.53 -21.81
C GLU A 189 -12.83 27.37 -21.34
N GLU A 190 -13.62 26.89 -20.38
CA GLU A 190 -14.71 27.66 -19.77
C GLU A 190 -14.17 28.86 -18.98
N GLN A 191 -13.15 28.66 -18.14
CA GLN A 191 -12.50 29.76 -17.39
C GLN A 191 -11.89 30.83 -18.31
N LEU A 192 -11.25 30.41 -19.41
CA LEU A 192 -10.66 31.35 -20.36
C LEU A 192 -11.74 32.14 -21.11
N LYS A 193 -12.89 31.51 -21.45
CA LYS A 193 -14.03 32.22 -22.06
C LYS A 193 -14.60 33.28 -21.13
N GLU A 194 -14.80 32.96 -19.85
CA GLU A 194 -15.28 33.93 -18.85
C GLU A 194 -14.32 35.11 -18.68
N ALA A 195 -13.01 34.85 -18.75
CA ALA A 195 -11.97 35.86 -18.64
C ALA A 195 -11.71 36.63 -19.96
N ASN A 196 -12.44 36.36 -21.05
CA ASN A 196 -12.17 36.88 -22.41
C ASN A 196 -10.72 36.65 -22.88
N LEU A 197 -10.13 35.53 -22.47
CA LEU A 197 -8.79 35.11 -22.85
C LEU A 197 -8.83 34.15 -24.06
N PRO A 198 -7.72 34.03 -24.81
CA PRO A 198 -7.65 33.11 -25.93
C PRO A 198 -7.85 31.67 -25.47
N ARG A 199 -8.57 30.87 -26.29
CA ARG A 199 -8.75 29.43 -26.08
C ARG A 199 -7.41 28.72 -25.92
N VAL A 200 -7.42 27.56 -25.26
CA VAL A 200 -6.26 26.68 -25.22
C VAL A 200 -5.85 26.34 -26.66
N GLN A 201 -4.56 26.49 -26.97
CA GLN A 201 -3.97 26.13 -28.26
C GLN A 201 -2.97 24.99 -28.12
N PHE A 202 -2.31 24.91 -26.96
CA PHE A 202 -1.27 23.94 -26.68
C PHE A 202 -1.62 23.13 -25.43
N LEU A 203 -1.57 21.81 -25.56
CA LEU A 203 -1.62 20.87 -24.43
C LEU A 203 -0.26 20.18 -24.33
N ILE A 204 0.42 20.34 -23.19
CA ILE A 204 1.64 19.58 -22.88
C ILE A 204 1.28 18.50 -21.88
N VAL A 205 1.51 17.24 -22.25
CA VAL A 205 1.38 16.11 -21.33
C VAL A 205 2.77 15.70 -20.86
N GLU A 206 3.09 16.01 -19.61
CA GLU A 206 4.33 15.61 -18.94
C GLU A 206 4.19 14.17 -18.45
N MET A 207 4.91 13.27 -19.13
CA MET A 207 4.94 11.84 -18.88
C MET A 207 6.32 11.37 -18.38
N SER A 208 7.22 12.26 -17.99
CA SER A 208 8.53 11.88 -17.40
C SER A 208 8.42 10.89 -16.23
N PRO A 209 7.39 10.95 -15.34
CA PRO A 209 7.22 9.98 -14.26
C PRO A 209 6.61 8.65 -14.70
N VAL A 210 6.14 8.54 -15.95
CA VAL A 210 5.48 7.32 -16.47
C VAL A 210 6.55 6.26 -16.71
N THR A 211 6.53 5.23 -15.88
CA THR A 211 7.53 4.15 -15.90
C THR A 211 7.31 3.14 -17.02
N ASP A 212 6.05 2.89 -17.38
CA ASP A 212 5.66 1.85 -18.33
C ASP A 212 4.26 2.14 -18.92
N ILE A 213 4.00 1.62 -20.12
CA ILE A 213 2.74 1.78 -20.86
C ILE A 213 2.38 0.46 -21.55
N ASP A 214 1.19 -0.08 -21.30
CA ASP A 214 0.69 -1.26 -22.02
C ASP A 214 -0.01 -0.91 -23.35
N THR A 215 -0.40 -1.94 -24.10
CA THR A 215 -1.09 -1.79 -25.39
C THR A 215 -2.39 -1.00 -25.28
N SER A 216 -3.14 -1.18 -24.18
CA SER A 216 -4.39 -0.46 -23.94
C SER A 216 -4.15 1.01 -23.60
N GLY A 217 -3.06 1.30 -22.88
CA GLY A 217 -2.57 2.65 -22.62
C GLY A 217 -2.22 3.37 -23.92
N ILE A 218 -1.47 2.72 -24.81
CA ILE A 218 -1.12 3.29 -26.13
C ILE A 218 -2.39 3.62 -26.93
N HIS A 219 -3.35 2.70 -27.02
CA HIS A 219 -4.61 2.97 -27.72
C HIS A 219 -5.41 4.13 -27.13
N ALA A 220 -5.46 4.25 -25.80
CA ALA A 220 -6.13 5.36 -25.15
C ALA A 220 -5.44 6.71 -25.43
N LEU A 221 -4.11 6.73 -25.48
CA LEU A 221 -3.34 7.93 -25.83
C LEU A 221 -3.51 8.30 -27.31
N GLU A 222 -3.59 7.31 -28.20
CA GLU A 222 -3.87 7.54 -29.62
C GLU A 222 -5.27 8.13 -29.83
N GLU A 223 -6.27 7.61 -29.12
CA GLU A 223 -7.64 8.13 -29.15
C GLU A 223 -7.71 9.56 -28.58
N LEU A 224 -6.96 9.84 -27.50
CA LEU A 224 -6.80 11.18 -26.96
C LEU A 224 -6.19 12.13 -27.99
N HIS A 225 -5.11 11.72 -28.67
CA HIS A 225 -4.47 12.51 -29.71
C HIS A 225 -5.43 12.81 -30.88
N ARG A 226 -6.17 11.81 -31.37
CA ARG A 226 -7.20 11.98 -32.40
C ARG A 226 -8.30 12.95 -31.95
N SER A 227 -8.70 12.89 -30.68
CA SER A 227 -9.72 13.79 -30.12
C SER A 227 -9.22 15.24 -30.01
N LEU A 228 -7.94 15.44 -29.73
CA LEU A 228 -7.31 16.77 -29.66
C LEU A 228 -7.10 17.38 -31.06
N LEU A 229 -6.70 16.56 -32.05
CA LEU A 229 -6.59 16.99 -33.44
C LEU A 229 -7.92 17.50 -34.00
N LYS A 230 -9.04 16.85 -33.66
CA LYS A 230 -10.39 17.32 -34.04
C LYS A 230 -10.77 18.68 -33.45
N ARG A 231 -10.07 19.14 -32.41
CA ARG A 231 -10.29 20.43 -31.73
C ARG A 231 -9.27 21.50 -32.15
N ASP A 232 -8.43 21.23 -33.15
CA ASP A 232 -7.30 22.09 -33.58
C ASP A 232 -6.31 22.42 -32.44
N LEU A 233 -6.15 21.51 -31.49
CA LEU A 233 -5.22 21.62 -30.36
C LEU A 233 -3.91 20.90 -30.68
N LEU A 234 -2.77 21.61 -30.54
CA LEU A 234 -1.47 20.97 -30.64
C LEU A 234 -1.13 20.27 -29.32
N CYS A 235 -1.04 18.94 -29.35
CA CYS A 235 -0.61 18.14 -28.21
C CYS A 235 0.89 17.82 -28.31
N ILE A 236 1.65 18.13 -27.26
CA ILE A 236 3.07 17.80 -27.15
C ILE A 236 3.25 16.83 -25.99
N TRP A 237 3.79 15.65 -26.30
CA TRP A 237 4.08 14.60 -25.32
C TRP A 237 5.53 14.74 -24.86
N PHE A 238 5.75 14.97 -23.57
CA PHE A 238 7.09 15.00 -23.00
C PHE A 238 7.33 13.72 -22.21
N TRP A 239 7.99 12.74 -22.84
CA TRP A 239 8.35 11.49 -22.19
C TRP A 239 9.87 11.38 -22.10
N GLN A 240 10.39 11.51 -20.89
CA GLN A 240 11.80 11.27 -20.63
C GLN A 240 12.00 9.75 -20.50
N ILE A 241 12.35 9.09 -21.61
CA ILE A 241 12.72 7.68 -21.58
C ILE A 241 13.96 7.55 -20.69
N LEU A 242 13.77 7.04 -19.47
CA LEU A 242 14.85 6.58 -18.61
C LEU A 242 15.52 5.42 -19.34
N GLY A 243 16.57 5.73 -20.09
CA GLY A 243 17.35 4.75 -20.84
C GLY A 243 17.81 3.61 -19.92
N LYS A 244 17.17 2.47 -20.08
CA LYS A 244 17.72 1.15 -19.76
C LYS A 244 17.63 0.33 -21.04
N TRP A 245 18.66 0.49 -21.88
CA TRP A 245 19.08 -0.56 -22.80
C TRP A 245 20.06 -1.46 -22.07
#